data_AF-A0A832CAT2-F1
#
_entry.id   AF-A0A832CAT2-F1
#
_cell.length_a   1.000
_cell.length_b   1.000
_cell.length_c   1.000
_cell.angle_alpha   90.00
_cell.angle_beta   90.00
_cell.angle_gamma   90.00
#
_symmetry.space_group_name_H-M   'P 1'
#
loop_
_entity.id
_entity.type
_entity.pdbx_description
1 polymer ?
#
loop_
_entity_poly.entity_id
_entity_poly.type
_entity_poly.pdbx_seq_one_letter_code
_entity_poly.pdbx_strand_id
1 'polypeptide(L)'
;MNVKRVLDTLGGEYVVIDASGHVLGRLSSIIAKRLLKGERIVVVNAEKAVITGDESAVFERYKSKYDRGSKEKGPYFPKHPEKIFKRTVRGML
;
A
#
# COMPACT_ATOMS: atom_id res chain seq x y z
N MET A 1 -6.70 -10.42 -9.17
CA MET A 1 -5.73 -11.38 -9.75
C MET A 1 -5.69 -12.66 -8.94
N ASN A 2 -5.34 -13.80 -9.54
CA ASN A 2 -5.24 -15.08 -8.84
C ASN A 2 -3.82 -15.26 -8.28
N VAL A 3 -3.69 -15.47 -6.97
CA VAL A 3 -2.40 -15.59 -6.25
C VAL A 3 -1.53 -16.71 -6.82
N LYS A 4 -2.13 -17.85 -7.19
CA LYS A 4 -1.41 -19.00 -7.78
C LYS A 4 -0.65 -18.61 -9.05
N ARG A 5 -1.31 -17.89 -9.96
CA ARG A 5 -0.73 -17.44 -11.23
C ARG A 5 0.48 -16.50 -11.04
N VAL A 6 0.47 -15.70 -9.97
CA VAL A 6 1.56 -14.76 -9.66
C VAL A 6 2.76 -15.50 -9.07
N LEU A 7 2.53 -16.47 -8.18
CA LEU A 7 3.60 -17.32 -7.63
C LEU A 7 4.30 -18.13 -8.72
N ASP A 8 3.55 -18.68 -9.67
CA ASP A 8 4.10 -19.43 -10.81
C ASP A 8 5.00 -18.55 -11.71
N THR A 9 4.78 -17.23 -11.73
CA THR A 9 5.54 -16.29 -12.57
C THR A 9 6.78 -15.72 -11.87
N LEU A 10 6.75 -15.56 -10.55
CA LEU A 10 7.78 -14.86 -9.79
C LEU A 10 8.79 -15.80 -9.10
N GLY A 11 8.54 -17.11 -9.07
CA GLY A 11 9.40 -18.09 -8.42
C GLY A 11 9.27 -18.11 -6.89
N GLY A 12 9.89 -19.09 -6.24
CA GLY A 12 9.73 -19.37 -4.81
C GLY A 12 10.35 -18.35 -3.84
N GLU A 13 11.06 -17.33 -4.34
CA GLU A 13 11.67 -16.28 -3.52
C GLU A 13 10.67 -15.21 -3.05
N TYR A 14 9.51 -15.09 -3.72
CA TYR A 14 8.56 -14.03 -3.46
C TYR A 14 7.36 -14.51 -2.66
N VAL A 15 7.07 -13.80 -1.57
CA VAL A 15 5.87 -13.98 -0.77
C VAL A 15 4.75 -13.12 -1.37
N VAL A 16 3.70 -13.76 -1.90
CA VAL A 16 2.53 -13.05 -2.44
C VAL A 16 1.48 -12.87 -1.35
N ILE A 17 1.03 -11.63 -1.15
CA ILE A 17 0.02 -11.26 -0.14
C ILE A 17 -1.16 -10.59 -0.84
N ASP A 18 -2.37 -11.10 -0.57
CA ASP A 18 -3.62 -10.47 -1.02
C ASP A 18 -4.07 -9.40 -0.02
N ALA A 19 -4.22 -8.15 -0.47
CA ALA A 19 -4.66 -7.03 0.36
C ALA A 19 -6.19 -6.95 0.51
N SER A 20 -6.95 -7.80 -0.17
CA SER A 20 -8.42 -7.78 -0.14
C SER A 20 -8.97 -7.93 1.28
N GLY A 21 -9.83 -7.01 1.71
CA GLY A 21 -10.49 -7.06 3.02
C GLY A 21 -9.57 -6.74 4.21
N HIS A 22 -8.29 -6.46 3.98
CA HIS A 22 -7.34 -6.15 5.03
C HIS A 22 -7.26 -4.65 5.29
N VAL A 23 -7.08 -4.26 6.55
CA VAL A 23 -6.89 -2.86 6.91
C VAL A 23 -5.52 -2.39 6.44
N LEU A 24 -5.49 -1.38 5.55
CA LEU A 24 -4.29 -0.84 4.89
C LEU A 24 -3.13 -0.62 5.86
N GLY A 25 -3.41 0.11 6.96
CA GLY A 25 -2.38 0.46 7.95
C GLY A 25 -1.82 -0.74 8.71
N ARG A 26 -2.70 -1.68 9.12
CA ARG A 26 -2.29 -2.88 9.87
C ARG A 26 -1.46 -3.81 8.98
N LEU A 27 -1.92 -4.02 7.75
CA LEU A 27 -1.22 -4.85 6.77
C LEU A 27 0.16 -4.26 6.43
N SER A 28 0.23 -2.94 6.22
CA SER A 28 1.48 -2.25 5.90
C SER A 28 2.53 -2.38 7.01
N SER A 29 2.12 -2.34 8.29
CA SER A 29 3.05 -2.49 9.42
C SER A 29 3.68 -3.89 9.49
N ILE A 30 2.89 -4.93 9.21
CA ILE A 30 3.38 -6.31 9.18
C ILE A 30 4.33 -6.49 7.99
N ILE A 31 3.95 -5.97 6.82
CA ILE A 31 4.78 -6.03 5.61
C ILE A 31 6.10 -5.31 5.82
N ALA A 32 6.10 -4.10 6.39
CA ALA A 32 7.32 -3.35 6.66
C ALA A 32 8.31 -4.14 7.54
N LYS A 33 7.82 -4.78 8.60
CA LYS A 33 8.66 -5.64 9.46
C LYS A 33 9.26 -6.84 8.72
N ARG A 34 8.51 -7.45 7.81
CA ARG A 34 9.00 -8.58 6.99
C ARG A 34 10.00 -8.13 5.93
N LEU A 35 9.77 -6.97 5.31
CA LEU A 35 10.73 -6.35 4.38
C LEU A 35 12.06 -6.05 5.08
N LEU A 36 12.05 -5.55 6.33
CA LEU A 36 13.26 -5.32 7.12
C LEU A 36 14.03 -6.61 7.46
N LYS A 37 13.35 -7.77 7.46
CA LYS A 37 13.97 -9.09 7.62
C LYS A 37 14.57 -9.65 6.33
N GLY A 38 14.46 -8.91 5.22
CA GLY A 38 14.98 -9.32 3.91
C GLY A 38 14.02 -10.15 3.07
N GLU A 39 12.76 -10.28 3.46
CA GLU A 39 11.75 -10.97 2.63
C GLU A 39 11.38 -10.15 1.39
N ARG A 40 11.20 -10.82 0.24
CA ARG A 40 10.69 -10.18 -0.98
C ARG A 40 9.18 -10.37 -1.05
N ILE A 41 8.42 -9.29 -0.90
CA ILE A 41 6.96 -9.34 -0.81
C ILE A 41 6.31 -8.70 -2.04
N VAL A 42 5.29 -9.37 -2.58
CA VAL A 42 4.45 -8.89 -3.67
C VAL A 42 3.02 -8.76 -3.14
N VAL A 43 2.46 -7.56 -3.23
CA VAL A 43 1.08 -7.30 -2.79
C VAL A 43 0.17 -7.26 -4.01
N VAL A 44 -0.94 -8.01 -3.95
CA VAL A 44 -1.97 -8.03 -5.00
C VAL A 44 -3.29 -7.47 -4.49
N ASN A 45 -4.14 -6.98 -5.42
CA ASN A 45 -5.44 -6.39 -5.15
C ASN A 45 -5.40 -5.23 -4.13
N ALA A 46 -4.41 -4.33 -4.25
CA ALA A 46 -4.25 -3.19 -3.35
C ALA A 46 -5.46 -2.25 -3.34
N GLU A 47 -6.24 -2.22 -4.43
CA GLU A 47 -7.51 -1.49 -4.55
C GLU A 47 -8.61 -2.01 -3.62
N LYS A 48 -8.49 -3.26 -3.13
CA LYS A 48 -9.44 -3.89 -2.22
C LYS A 48 -9.03 -3.79 -0.74
N ALA A 49 -7.96 -3.05 -0.44
CA ALA A 49 -7.55 -2.77 0.92
C ALA A 49 -8.56 -1.81 1.58
N VAL A 50 -8.85 -2.07 2.86
CA VAL A 50 -9.85 -1.32 3.64
C VAL A 50 -9.16 -0.22 4.43
N ILE A 51 -9.74 0.97 4.45
CA ILE A 51 -9.38 2.04 5.38
C ILE A 51 -10.55 2.22 6.34
N THR A 52 -10.29 2.12 7.63
CA THR A 52 -11.30 2.28 8.67
C THR A 52 -11.48 3.75 9.02
N GLY A 53 -12.72 4.18 9.20
CA GLY A 53 -13.08 5.55 9.56
C GLY A 53 -14.23 6.07 8.71
N ASP A 54 -14.68 7.28 9.00
CA ASP A 54 -15.62 7.98 8.13
C ASP A 54 -14.97 8.31 6.78
N GLU A 55 -15.69 8.05 5.70
CA GLU A 55 -15.18 8.23 4.33
C GLU A 55 -14.79 9.69 4.06
N SER A 56 -15.64 10.63 4.44
CA SER A 56 -15.41 12.07 4.22
C SER A 56 -14.16 12.53 4.96
N ALA A 57 -14.01 12.12 6.22
CA ALA A 57 -12.82 12.44 7.02
C ALA A 57 -11.53 11.84 6.43
N VAL A 58 -11.58 10.61 5.91
CA VAL A 58 -10.42 9.96 5.27
C VAL A 58 -10.00 10.74 4.01
N PHE A 59 -10.97 11.08 3.16
CA PHE A 59 -10.69 11.84 1.94
C PHE A 59 -10.17 13.25 2.22
N GLU A 60 -10.80 13.98 3.14
CA GLU A 60 -10.38 15.33 3.51
C GLU A 60 -8.96 15.34 4.10
N ARG A 61 -8.63 14.36 4.94
CA ARG A 61 -7.27 14.21 5.48
C ARG A 61 -6.25 13.93 4.39
N TYR A 62 -6.61 13.19 3.35
CA TYR A 62 -5.72 12.95 2.22
C TYR A 62 -5.56 14.21 1.36
N LYS A 63 -6.68 14.87 1.05
CA LYS A 63 -6.74 16.09 0.24
C LYS A 63 -5.98 17.25 0.89
N SER A 64 -6.18 17.51 2.17
CA SER A 64 -5.44 18.56 2.91
C SER A 64 -3.92 18.39 2.85
N LYS A 65 -3.42 17.14 2.83
CA LYS A 65 -2.00 16.86 2.66
C LYS A 65 -1.52 17.05 1.23
N TYR A 66 -2.35 16.69 0.25
CA TYR A 66 -2.11 16.93 -1.16
C TYR A 66 -2.04 18.45 -1.46
N ASP A 67 -3.02 19.21 -0.99
CA ASP A 67 -3.17 20.65 -1.23
C ASP A 67 -2.06 21.48 -0.56
N ARG A 68 -1.42 20.96 0.49
CA ARG A 68 -0.25 21.59 1.12
C ARG A 68 1.00 21.57 0.23
N GLY A 69 1.06 20.69 -0.76
CA GLY A 69 2.20 20.58 -1.67
C GLY A 69 2.19 21.62 -2.78
N SER A 70 3.35 22.18 -3.12
CA SER A 70 3.52 22.93 -4.38
C SER A 70 3.57 21.97 -5.57
N LYS A 71 3.05 22.40 -6.73
CA LYS A 71 3.05 21.62 -7.99
C LYS A 71 4.47 21.28 -8.47
N GLU A 72 5.46 22.10 -8.12
CA GLU A 72 6.83 22.01 -8.62
C GLU A 72 7.82 21.38 -7.61
N LYS A 73 7.60 21.57 -6.30
CA LYS A 73 8.50 21.07 -5.23
C LYS A 73 7.75 20.50 -4.00
N GLY A 74 6.52 20.05 -4.18
CA GLY A 74 5.69 19.47 -3.11
C GLY A 74 5.88 17.96 -2.94
N PRO A 75 5.43 17.40 -1.80
CA PRO A 75 5.44 15.95 -1.61
C PRO A 75 4.54 15.28 -2.65
N TYR A 76 5.07 14.29 -3.38
CA TYR A 76 4.27 13.55 -4.37
C TYR A 76 3.21 12.68 -3.70
N PHE A 77 1.94 13.07 -3.82
CA PHE A 77 0.79 12.31 -3.33
C PHE A 77 0.14 11.53 -4.49
N PRO A 78 0.37 10.21 -4.57
CA PRO A 78 -0.18 9.40 -5.66
C PRO A 78 -1.71 9.24 -5.54
N LYS A 79 -2.37 9.02 -6.68
CA LYS A 79 -3.82 8.69 -6.73
C LYS A 79 -4.09 7.20 -6.97
N HIS A 80 -3.12 6.47 -7.53
CA HIS A 80 -3.28 5.05 -7.80
C HIS A 80 -3.15 4.21 -6.51
N PRO A 81 -4.01 3.19 -6.32
CA PRO A 81 -4.05 2.39 -5.09
C PRO A 81 -2.72 1.70 -4.79
N GLU A 82 -2.07 1.13 -5.81
CA GLU A 82 -0.74 0.52 -5.68
C GLU A 82 0.33 1.49 -5.14
N LYS A 83 0.28 2.76 -5.59
CA LYS A 83 1.24 3.80 -5.22
C LYS A 83 0.93 4.35 -3.83
N ILE A 84 -0.35 4.45 -3.46
CA ILE A 84 -0.79 4.79 -2.11
C ILE A 84 -0.30 3.71 -1.14
N PHE A 85 -0.53 2.44 -1.45
CA PHE A 85 -0.05 1.30 -0.64
C PHE A 85 1.46 1.32 -0.49
N LYS A 86 2.20 1.48 -1.59
CA LYS A 86 3.67 1.59 -1.58
C LYS A 86 4.15 2.76 -0.72
N ARG A 87 3.47 3.92 -0.80
CA ARG A 87 3.81 5.10 0.02
C ARG A 87 3.56 4.84 1.51
N THR A 88 2.47 4.15 1.86
CA THR A 88 2.15 3.77 3.23
C THR A 88 3.21 2.84 3.81
N VAL A 89 3.58 1.78 3.08
CA VAL A 89 4.66 0.85 3.50
C VAL A 89 5.99 1.60 3.61
N ARG A 90 6.34 2.46 2.64
CA ARG A 90 7.57 3.26 2.69
C ARG A 90 7.64 4.19 3.91
N GLY A 91 6.51 4.71 4.38
CA GLY A 91 6.49 5.54 5.59
C GLY A 91 6.64 4.75 6.89
N MET A 92 6.67 3.43 6.84
CA MET A 92 6.83 2.51 7.97
C MET A 92 8.16 1.75 7.96
N LEU A 93 8.98 1.97 6.92
CA LEU A 93 10.38 1.53 6.84
C LEU A 93 11.28 2.64 7.41
#